data_AF-A0A9D9EHQ3-F1
#
_entry.id   AF-A0A9D9EHQ3-F1
#
_cell.length_a   1.000
_cell.length_b   1.000
_cell.length_c   1.000
_cell.angle_alpha   90.00
_cell.angle_beta   90.00
_cell.angle_gamma   90.00
#
_symmetry.space_group_name_H-M   'P 1'
#
loop_
_entity.id
_entity.type
_entity.pdbx_description
1 polymer ?
#
loop_
_entity_poly.entity_id
_entity_poly.type
_entity_poly.pdbx_seq_one_letter_code
_entity_poly.pdbx_strand_id
1 'polypeptide(L)'
;MARCLYNSTIRKFLQLSPEALLGHFVNNYHGAALTTTNEAWANEIHIMQEVLQPWMDEDGQVIFEYDIPRLGKRIDVVLLLRGLIFCFEFKVGEQEMLQSNIEQVLDYALDLKNFHLLSQNRIIVPILVPTRFRTSSNEFIP
;
A
#
# COMPACT_ATOMS: atom_id res chain seq x y z
N MET A 1 10.91 11.25 12.92
CA MET A 1 10.33 9.90 12.94
C MET A 1 10.05 9.48 11.51
N ALA A 2 10.32 8.23 11.16
CA ALA A 2 9.92 7.70 9.86
C ALA A 2 8.39 7.71 9.77
N ARG A 3 7.84 8.16 8.62
CA ARG A 3 6.39 8.20 8.36
C ARG A 3 5.88 6.92 7.67
N CYS A 4 6.71 5.88 7.69
CA CYS A 4 6.46 4.60 7.03
C CYS A 4 7.33 3.52 7.67
N LEU A 5 6.97 2.26 7.52
CA LEU A 5 7.81 1.14 7.97
C LEU A 5 8.91 0.80 6.97
N TYR A 6 8.66 0.97 5.67
CA TYR A 6 9.64 0.70 4.62
C TYR A 6 9.44 1.64 3.44
N ASN A 7 10.53 2.09 2.83
CA ASN A 7 10.50 2.71 1.51
C ASN A 7 11.76 2.35 0.71
N SER A 8 11.60 2.15 -0.60
CA SER A 8 12.71 2.02 -1.52
C SER A 8 12.27 2.22 -2.97
N THR A 9 13.22 2.24 -3.90
CA THR A 9 12.92 2.13 -5.34
C THR A 9 12.37 0.74 -5.67
N ILE A 10 11.52 0.61 -6.69
CA ILE A 10 10.99 -0.70 -7.15
C ILE A 10 12.11 -1.73 -7.34
N ARG A 11 13.20 -1.36 -8.03
CA ARG A 11 14.36 -2.26 -8.24
C ARG A 11 14.91 -2.84 -6.93
N LYS A 12 15.16 -1.99 -5.93
CA LYS A 12 15.69 -2.42 -4.62
C LYS A 12 14.70 -3.31 -3.87
N PHE A 13 13.41 -2.98 -3.92
CA PHE A 13 12.35 -3.78 -3.33
C PHE A 13 12.30 -5.19 -3.94
N LEU A 14 12.41 -5.31 -5.26
CA LEU A 14 12.42 -6.59 -5.98
C LEU A 14 13.69 -7.43 -5.78
N GLN A 15 14.80 -6.80 -5.38
CA GLN A 15 16.07 -7.49 -5.13
C GLN A 15 16.18 -8.11 -3.74
N LEU A 16 15.33 -7.70 -2.78
CA LEU A 16 15.32 -8.24 -1.44
C LEU A 16 14.39 -9.45 -1.36
N SER A 17 14.76 -10.43 -0.52
CA SER A 17 13.86 -11.54 -0.25
C SER A 17 12.67 -11.09 0.61
N PRO A 18 11.50 -11.75 0.52
CA PRO A 18 10.35 -11.46 1.39
C PRO A 18 10.70 -11.47 2.88
N GLU A 19 11.58 -12.37 3.32
CA GLU A 19 12.00 -12.49 4.71
C GLU A 19 12.84 -11.29 5.17
N ALA A 20 13.73 -10.79 4.30
CA ALA A 20 14.52 -9.60 4.59
C ALA A 20 13.61 -8.36 4.69
N LEU A 21 12.65 -8.23 3.79
CA LEU A 21 11.64 -7.16 3.80
C LEU A 21 10.79 -7.23 5.08
N LEU A 22 10.26 -8.40 5.42
CA LEU A 22 9.49 -8.60 6.64
C LEU A 22 10.31 -8.26 7.89
N GLY A 23 11.59 -8.62 7.90
CA GLY A 23 12.53 -8.24 8.96
C GLY A 23 12.65 -6.72 9.14
N HIS A 24 12.65 -5.94 8.06
CA HIS A 24 12.61 -4.48 8.14
C HIS A 24 11.33 -3.97 8.79
N PHE A 25 10.17 -4.57 8.47
CA PHE A 25 8.88 -4.12 8.97
C PHE A 25 8.78 -4.37 10.47
N VAL A 26 9.10 -5.59 10.91
CA VAL A 26 9.10 -5.96 12.33
C VAL A 26 10.06 -5.08 13.13
N ASN A 27 11.25 -4.79 12.59
CA ASN A 27 12.23 -3.95 13.30
C ASN A 27 11.82 -2.46 13.39
N ASN A 28 11.12 -1.95 12.38
CA ASN A 28 10.68 -0.56 12.34
C ASN A 28 9.31 -0.35 12.99
N TYR A 29 8.58 -1.43 13.27
CA TYR A 29 7.30 -1.38 13.97
C TYR A 29 7.53 -1.23 15.48
N HIS A 30 7.11 -0.10 16.05
CA HIS A 30 7.32 0.21 17.47
C HIS A 30 6.27 -0.40 18.42
N GLY A 31 5.54 -1.43 17.99
CA GLY A 31 4.54 -2.16 18.79
C GLY A 31 4.78 -3.67 18.82
N ALA A 32 4.00 -4.40 19.60
CA ALA A 32 3.97 -5.86 19.50
C ALA A 32 3.19 -6.24 18.24
N ALA A 33 3.89 -6.62 17.17
CA ALA A 33 3.25 -7.16 15.97
C ALA A 33 2.62 -8.51 16.33
N LEU A 34 1.32 -8.65 16.08
CA LEU A 34 0.62 -9.93 16.19
C LEU A 34 1.04 -10.83 15.01
N THR A 35 0.95 -12.15 15.18
CA THR A 35 1.25 -13.11 14.10
C THR A 35 0.44 -12.82 12.83
N THR A 36 -0.82 -12.43 13.00
CA THR A 36 -1.72 -12.06 11.91
C THR A 36 -1.24 -10.84 11.13
N THR A 37 -0.57 -9.89 11.79
CA THR A 37 0.02 -8.72 11.14
C THR A 37 1.22 -9.10 10.28
N ASN A 38 2.09 -9.98 10.78
CA ASN A 38 3.24 -10.48 10.01
C ASN A 38 2.80 -11.27 8.78
N GLU A 39 1.74 -12.08 8.91
CA GLU A 39 1.16 -12.81 7.77
C GLU A 39 0.55 -11.85 6.73
N ALA A 40 -0.11 -10.77 7.15
CA ALA A 40 -0.62 -9.75 6.24
C ALA A 40 0.52 -9.09 5.45
N TRP A 41 1.56 -8.59 6.14
CA TRP A 41 2.73 -8.00 5.49
C TRP A 41 3.43 -8.95 4.54
N ALA A 42 3.59 -10.22 4.91
CA ALA A 42 4.21 -11.21 4.03
C ALA A 42 3.41 -11.41 2.73
N ASN A 43 2.08 -11.45 2.82
CA ASN A 43 1.20 -11.56 1.64
C ASN A 43 1.28 -10.30 0.76
N GLU A 44 1.23 -9.12 1.36
CA GLU A 44 1.34 -7.83 0.65
C GLU A 44 2.69 -7.72 -0.08
N ILE A 45 3.79 -8.04 0.61
CA ILE A 45 5.13 -8.08 0.02
C ILE A 45 5.15 -9.02 -1.19
N HIS A 46 4.62 -10.24 -1.05
CA HIS A 46 4.62 -11.23 -2.12
C HIS A 46 3.83 -10.74 -3.35
N ILE A 47 2.60 -10.25 -3.13
CA ILE A 47 1.75 -9.73 -4.22
C ILE A 47 2.44 -8.55 -4.91
N MET A 48 2.98 -7.61 -4.14
CA MET A 48 3.66 -6.45 -4.71
C MET A 48 4.93 -6.86 -5.47
N GLN A 49 5.70 -7.84 -5.01
CA GLN A 49 6.89 -8.31 -5.74
C GLN A 49 6.53 -9.03 -7.03
N GLU A 50 5.46 -9.82 -7.05
CA GLU A 50 4.97 -10.49 -8.27
C GLU A 50 4.46 -9.46 -9.28
N VAL A 51 3.55 -8.59 -8.82
CA VAL A 51 2.95 -7.56 -9.66
C VAL A 51 4.04 -6.64 -10.21
N LEU A 52 5.02 -6.22 -9.40
CA LEU A 52 5.99 -5.21 -9.80
C LEU A 52 7.10 -5.66 -10.77
N GLN A 53 7.25 -6.95 -11.05
CA GLN A 53 8.31 -7.46 -11.95
C GLN A 53 8.40 -6.71 -13.30
N PRO A 54 7.29 -6.43 -14.01
CA PRO A 54 7.35 -5.76 -15.32
C PRO A 54 7.83 -4.30 -15.25
N TRP A 55 7.88 -3.68 -14.06
CA TRP A 55 8.30 -2.29 -13.86
C TRP A 55 9.64 -2.17 -13.12
N MET A 56 10.42 -3.24 -13.05
CA MET A 56 11.73 -3.28 -12.38
C MET A 56 12.70 -2.18 -12.85
N ASP A 57 12.64 -1.81 -14.12
CA ASP A 57 13.52 -0.81 -14.74
C ASP A 57 12.94 0.62 -14.71
N GLU A 58 11.71 0.80 -14.22
CA GLU A 58 11.09 2.11 -14.10
C GLU A 58 11.61 2.87 -12.88
N ASP A 59 11.64 4.20 -12.99
CA ASP A 59 11.86 5.08 -11.84
C ASP A 59 10.57 5.20 -11.04
N GLY A 60 10.45 4.34 -10.02
CA GLY A 60 9.32 4.33 -9.10
C GLY A 60 9.74 3.94 -7.69
N GLN A 61 8.89 4.28 -6.73
CA GLN A 61 9.09 4.00 -5.31
C GLN A 61 7.94 3.21 -4.71
N VAL A 62 8.27 2.26 -3.85
CA VAL A 62 7.32 1.49 -3.06
C VAL A 62 7.50 1.89 -1.60
N ILE A 63 6.40 2.24 -0.95
CA ILE A 63 6.37 2.71 0.44
C ILE A 63 5.32 1.89 1.16
N PHE A 64 5.70 1.16 2.21
CA PHE A 64 4.77 0.37 3.01
C PHE A 64 4.43 1.07 4.31
N GLU A 65 3.18 0.89 4.75
CA GLU A 65 2.66 1.36 6.03
C GLU A 65 2.84 2.86 6.20
N TYR A 66 2.42 3.63 5.20
CA TYR A 66 2.57 5.08 5.18
C TYR A 66 1.55 5.75 6.10
N ASP A 67 2.03 6.51 7.08
CA ASP A 67 1.19 7.20 8.05
C ASP A 67 0.37 8.34 7.40
N ILE A 68 -0.91 8.38 7.75
CA ILE A 68 -1.85 9.45 7.44
C ILE A 68 -2.32 10.10 8.74
N PRO A 69 -1.55 11.06 9.31
CA PRO A 69 -1.76 11.54 10.66
C PRO A 69 -3.14 12.18 10.89
N ARG A 70 -3.70 12.85 9.89
CA ARG A 70 -5.02 13.52 10.02
C ARG A 70 -6.14 12.51 10.24
N LEU A 71 -6.04 11.32 9.64
CA LEU A 71 -7.01 10.24 9.82
C LEU A 71 -6.66 9.29 10.96
N GLY A 72 -5.44 9.38 11.51
CA GLY A 72 -4.94 8.41 12.50
C GLY A 72 -4.84 6.99 11.94
N LYS A 73 -4.61 6.86 10.62
CA LYS A 73 -4.57 5.60 9.87
C LYS A 73 -3.28 5.48 9.08
N ARG A 74 -3.09 4.34 8.42
CA ARG A 74 -1.98 4.07 7.50
C ARG A 74 -2.50 3.54 6.18
N ILE A 75 -1.78 3.85 5.11
CA ILE A 75 -1.96 3.20 3.81
C ILE A 75 -1.01 1.99 3.79
N ASP A 76 -1.53 0.81 3.48
CA ASP A 76 -0.73 -0.42 3.45
C ASP A 76 0.43 -0.28 2.47
N VAL A 77 0.16 0.16 1.23
CA VAL A 77 1.20 0.44 0.23
C VAL A 77 0.90 1.69 -0.57
N VAL A 78 1.89 2.56 -0.69
CA VAL A 78 1.91 3.66 -1.66
C VAL A 78 2.94 3.34 -2.75
N LEU A 79 2.51 3.33 -4.01
CA LEU A 79 3.39 3.23 -5.17
C LEU A 79 3.44 4.58 -5.88
N LEU A 80 4.65 5.10 -6.04
CA LEU A 80 4.92 6.26 -6.88
C LEU A 80 5.48 5.75 -8.20
N LEU A 81 4.76 5.96 -9.30
CA LEU A 81 5.18 5.48 -10.61
C LEU A 81 4.67 6.43 -11.70
N ARG A 82 5.59 6.90 -12.56
CA ARG A 82 5.28 7.80 -13.70
C ARG A 82 4.45 9.04 -13.32
N GLY A 83 4.72 9.61 -12.14
CA GLY A 83 4.03 10.79 -11.63
C GLY A 83 2.62 10.53 -11.07
N LEU A 84 2.18 9.27 -11.03
CA LEU A 84 0.96 8.83 -10.38
C LEU A 84 1.25 8.36 -8.95
N ILE A 85 0.25 8.50 -8.08
CA ILE A 85 0.28 7.99 -6.70
C ILE A 85 -0.80 6.91 -6.61
N PHE A 86 -0.40 5.67 -6.41
CA PHE A 86 -1.34 4.58 -6.16
C PHE A 86 -1.39 4.30 -4.66
N CYS A 87 -2.59 4.26 -4.09
CA CYS A 87 -2.81 3.94 -2.68
C CYS A 87 -3.50 2.58 -2.61
N PHE A 88 -2.78 1.56 -2.17
CA PHE A 88 -3.32 0.22 -2.01
C PHE A 88 -3.78 0.01 -0.57
N GLU A 89 -4.99 -0.51 -0.42
CA GLU A 89 -5.51 -1.10 0.82
C GLU A 89 -5.77 -2.58 0.56
N PHE A 90 -5.14 -3.45 1.32
CA PHE A 90 -5.29 -4.90 1.21
C PHE A 90 -6.32 -5.41 2.21
N LYS A 91 -7.23 -6.27 1.74
CA LYS A 91 -8.18 -6.98 2.59
C LYS A 91 -7.93 -8.47 2.46
N VAL A 92 -7.01 -8.97 3.28
CA VAL A 92 -6.57 -10.37 3.24
C VAL A 92 -7.69 -11.28 3.73
N GLY A 93 -8.11 -12.22 2.88
CA GLY A 93 -9.08 -13.25 3.25
C GLY A 93 -10.55 -12.87 3.11
N GLU A 94 -10.85 -11.61 2.79
CA GLU A 94 -12.22 -11.15 2.51
C GLU A 94 -12.70 -11.61 1.12
N GLN A 95 -13.92 -12.13 1.07
CA GLN A 95 -14.59 -12.54 -0.17
C GLN A 95 -15.65 -11.54 -0.63
N GLU A 96 -15.96 -10.53 0.17
CA GLU A 96 -16.97 -9.52 -0.14
C GLU A 96 -16.32 -8.13 -0.10
N MET A 97 -16.60 -7.30 -1.09
CA MET A 97 -16.24 -5.89 -1.03
C MET A 97 -17.25 -5.16 -0.15
N LEU A 98 -16.87 -4.87 1.09
CA LEU A 98 -17.66 -3.99 1.94
C LEU A 98 -17.52 -2.54 1.48
N GLN A 99 -18.63 -1.80 1.47
CA GLN A 99 -18.62 -0.37 1.12
C GLN A 99 -17.63 0.43 1.98
N SER A 100 -17.52 0.08 3.26
CA SER A 100 -16.57 0.69 4.20
C SER A 100 -15.10 0.55 3.76
N ASN A 101 -14.75 -0.52 3.05
CA ASN A 101 -13.38 -0.72 2.56
C ASN A 101 -13.09 0.19 1.37
N ILE A 102 -14.10 0.44 0.53
CA ILE A 102 -13.99 1.37 -0.61
C ILE A 102 -13.90 2.81 -0.09
N GLU A 103 -14.75 3.17 0.87
CA GLU A 103 -14.71 4.47 1.53
C GLU A 103 -13.34 4.71 2.20
N GLN A 104 -12.77 3.70 2.85
CA GLN A 104 -11.46 3.80 3.49
C GLN A 104 -10.34 4.18 2.51
N VAL A 105 -10.23 3.47 1.37
CA VAL A 105 -9.18 3.76 0.40
C VAL A 105 -9.43 5.10 -0.31
N LEU A 106 -10.70 5.47 -0.51
CA LEU A 106 -11.08 6.77 -1.04
C LEU A 106 -10.70 7.91 -0.09
N ASP A 107 -10.92 7.75 1.21
CA ASP A 107 -10.55 8.72 2.25
C ASP A 107 -9.04 9.00 2.23
N TYR A 108 -8.22 7.97 2.00
CA TYR A 108 -6.77 8.16 1.86
C TYR A 108 -6.41 8.99 0.63
N ALA A 109 -7.01 8.67 -0.52
CA ALA A 109 -6.78 9.42 -1.74
C ALA A 109 -7.22 10.88 -1.59
N LEU A 110 -8.38 11.12 -0.99
CA LEU A 110 -8.89 12.46 -0.68
C LEU A 110 -8.01 13.19 0.33
N ASP A 111 -7.46 12.49 1.32
CA ASP A 111 -6.58 13.11 2.30
C ASP A 111 -5.29 13.59 1.65
N LEU A 112 -4.63 12.72 0.88
CA LEU A 112 -3.43 13.11 0.13
C LEU A 112 -3.73 14.23 -0.87
N LYS A 113 -4.88 14.19 -1.53
CA LYS A 113 -5.26 15.21 -2.52
C LYS A 113 -5.46 16.59 -1.90
N ASN A 114 -6.07 16.65 -0.71
CA ASN A 114 -6.50 17.92 -0.13
C ASN A 114 -5.52 18.45 0.94
N PHE A 115 -4.83 17.57 1.65
CA PHE A 115 -4.04 17.93 2.84
C PHE A 115 -2.55 17.57 2.75
N HIS A 116 -2.09 16.95 1.65
CA HIS A 116 -0.66 16.74 1.41
C HIS A 116 -0.16 17.61 0.25
N LEU A 117 0.53 18.72 0.58
CA LEU A 117 0.97 19.76 -0.36
C LEU A 117 1.62 19.21 -1.66
N LEU A 118 2.51 18.22 -1.54
CA LEU A 118 3.23 17.67 -2.68
C LEU A 118 2.37 16.75 -3.57
N SER A 119 1.27 16.23 -3.05
CA SER A 119 0.33 15.36 -3.76
C SER A 119 -0.87 16.12 -4.37
N GLN A 120 -1.10 17.37 -3.98
CA GLN A 120 -2.28 18.16 -4.39
C GLN A 120 -2.50 18.19 -5.90
N ASN A 121 -1.44 18.33 -6.70
CA ASN A 121 -1.52 18.39 -8.16
C ASN A 121 -1.26 17.06 -8.87
N ARG A 122 -1.21 15.94 -8.11
CA ARG A 122 -1.00 14.61 -8.66
C ARG A 122 -2.33 13.90 -8.91
N ILE A 123 -2.30 12.93 -9.82
CA ILE A 123 -3.36 11.94 -9.96
C ILE A 123 -3.11 10.89 -8.87
N ILE A 124 -4.14 10.65 -8.07
CA ILE A 124 -4.10 9.69 -6.97
C ILE A 124 -5.14 8.62 -7.28
N VAL A 125 -4.69 7.37 -7.30
CA VAL A 125 -5.48 6.21 -7.69
C VAL A 125 -5.68 5.33 -6.45
N PRO A 126 -6.85 5.38 -5.80
CA PRO A 126 -7.19 4.44 -4.74
C PRO A 126 -7.41 3.05 -5.32
N ILE A 127 -6.80 2.02 -4.72
CA ILE A 127 -6.92 0.62 -5.14
C ILE A 127 -7.23 -0.22 -3.91
N LEU A 128 -8.39 -0.88 -3.92
CA LEU A 128 -8.73 -1.90 -2.93
C LEU A 128 -8.34 -3.29 -3.47
N VAL A 129 -7.60 -4.07 -2.68
CA VAL A 129 -7.13 -5.41 -3.06
C VAL A 129 -7.72 -6.48 -2.13
N PRO A 130 -8.91 -7.02 -2.48
CA PRO A 130 -9.46 -8.18 -1.78
C PRO A 130 -8.79 -9.47 -2.29
N THR A 131 -7.98 -10.13 -1.46
CA THR A 131 -7.07 -11.20 -1.94
C THR A 131 -7.76 -12.51 -2.32
N ARG A 132 -9.07 -12.67 -2.08
CA ARG A 132 -9.87 -13.84 -2.49
C ARG A 132 -10.90 -13.56 -3.58
N PHE A 133 -10.97 -12.33 -4.09
CA PHE A 133 -11.93 -11.95 -5.14
C PHE A 133 -11.36 -12.29 -6.52
N ARG A 134 -12.20 -12.76 -7.44
CA ARG A 134 -11.77 -13.25 -8.77
C ARG A 134 -11.98 -12.25 -9.91
N THR A 135 -12.53 -11.09 -9.62
CA THR A 135 -12.91 -10.06 -10.61
C THR A 135 -12.39 -8.69 -10.18
N SER A 136 -12.13 -7.82 -11.16
CA SER A 136 -11.75 -6.42 -10.94
C SER A 136 -12.85 -5.49 -11.45
N SER A 137 -12.95 -4.30 -10.86
CA SER A 137 -13.84 -3.23 -11.33
C SER A 137 -13.11 -1.89 -11.23
N ASN A 138 -13.38 -1.01 -12.19
CA ASN A 138 -12.97 0.39 -12.15
C ASN A 138 -14.18 1.32 -11.92
N GLU A 139 -15.38 0.77 -11.79
CA GLU A 139 -16.61 1.51 -11.51
C GLU A 139 -16.82 1.61 -10.01
N PHE A 140 -16.91 2.85 -9.52
CA PHE A 140 -17.41 3.12 -8.18
C PHE A 140 -18.92 3.33 -8.27
N ILE A 141 -19.69 2.46 -7.61
CA ILE A 141 -21.14 2.56 -7.51
C ILE A 141 -21.47 2.90 -6.05
N PRO A 142 -21.83 4.16 -5.74
CA PRO A 142 -22.16 4.61 -4.39
C PRO A 142 -23.49 4.07 -3.86
#